data_AF-A0A8X7TS01-F1
#
_entry.id   AF-A0A8X7TS01-F1
#
_cell.length_a   1.000
_cell.length_b   1.000
_cell.length_c   1.000
_cell.angle_alpha   90.00
_cell.angle_beta   90.00
_cell.angle_gamma   90.00
#
_symmetry.space_group_name_H-M   'P 1'
#
loop_
_entity.id
_entity.type
_entity.pdbx_description
1 polymer ?
#
loop_
_entity_poly.entity_id
_entity_poly.type
_entity_poly.pdbx_seq_one_letter_code
_entity_poly.pdbx_strand_id
1 'polypeptide(L)'
;MEQFTRVEVKDGRNAFFWFDNWLQSGRLIDITGAVGTCYLGIARNARVCEAVTQAQWSVRGHRSRHFHELHARIQREPVPDDQQEQDVILWKHSDDNFKPWFSSARTWDQIRQKKATVFWNKSVWFTQGVPRFSFIVWLAVRNRLSTGDRMRAWGTHQGYPLCGEG
;
A
#
# COMPACT_ATOMS: atom_id res chain seq x y z
N MET A 1 2.53 3.55 0.62
CA MET A 1 1.93 2.50 -0.24
C MET A 1 2.78 1.22 -0.24
N GLU A 2 3.86 1.14 0.56
CA GLU A 2 4.94 0.15 0.42
C GLU A 2 4.86 -1.02 1.42
N GLN A 3 3.69 -1.26 2.02
CA GLN A 3 3.48 -2.36 2.99
C GLN A 3 2.91 -3.63 2.34
N PHE A 4 2.75 -3.63 1.01
CA PHE A 4 2.00 -4.68 0.30
C PHE A 4 2.86 -5.69 -0.42
N THR A 5 4.19 -5.52 -0.42
CA THR A 5 5.13 -6.46 -1.05
C THR A 5 6.29 -6.80 -0.11
N ARG A 6 6.79 -8.02 -0.25
CA ARG A 6 7.99 -8.57 0.38
C ARG A 6 8.74 -9.39 -0.66
N VAL A 7 10.03 -9.59 -0.48
CA VAL A 7 10.83 -10.43 -1.38
C VAL A 7 11.39 -11.59 -0.59
N GLU A 8 11.13 -12.80 -1.05
CA GLU A 8 11.79 -14.00 -0.58
C GLU A 8 13.06 -14.18 -1.41
N VAL A 9 14.20 -14.00 -0.76
CA VAL A 9 15.51 -14.04 -1.40
C VAL A 9 15.95 -15.49 -1.57
N LYS A 10 16.36 -15.83 -2.80
CA LYS A 10 16.94 -17.12 -3.17
C LYS A 10 18.31 -16.88 -3.81
N ASP A 11 18.35 -16.63 -5.12
CA ASP A 11 19.58 -16.24 -5.82
C ASP A 11 20.05 -14.81 -5.51
N GLY A 12 19.17 -13.94 -4.99
CA GLY A 12 19.46 -12.56 -4.60
C GLY A 12 19.75 -11.62 -5.77
N ARG A 13 19.50 -12.04 -7.02
CA ARG A 13 19.83 -11.28 -8.23
C ARG A 13 18.78 -10.22 -8.59
N ASN A 14 17.53 -10.45 -8.19
CA ASN A 14 16.39 -9.57 -8.49
C ASN A 14 16.01 -8.67 -7.30
N ALA A 15 16.43 -9.03 -6.08
CA ALA A 15 16.22 -8.25 -4.88
C ALA A 15 17.26 -7.13 -4.72
N PHE A 16 16.82 -5.90 -4.49
CA PHE A 16 17.65 -4.78 -4.05
C PHE A 16 17.85 -4.82 -2.54
N PHE A 17 19.11 -4.73 -2.11
CA PHE A 17 19.46 -4.79 -0.68
C PHE A 17 18.76 -3.71 0.15
N TRP A 18 18.66 -2.49 -0.39
CA TRP A 18 18.14 -1.33 0.35
C TRP A 18 16.65 -1.07 0.15
N PHE A 19 16.11 -1.41 -1.02
CA PHE A 19 14.78 -0.98 -1.46
C PHE A 19 13.73 -2.07 -1.41
N ASP A 20 14.12 -3.34 -1.35
CA ASP A 20 13.18 -4.44 -1.20
C ASP A 20 13.06 -4.89 0.25
N ASN A 21 11.85 -5.30 0.64
CA ASN A 21 11.58 -5.81 1.98
C ASN A 21 11.88 -7.31 2.05
N TRP A 22 13.17 -7.66 2.07
CA TRP A 22 13.64 -9.04 2.17
C TRP A 22 13.91 -9.50 3.61
N LEU A 23 14.18 -8.57 4.53
CA LEU A 23 14.39 -8.85 5.97
C LEU A 23 13.10 -8.92 6.81
N GLN A 24 11.94 -8.82 6.18
CA GLN A 24 10.63 -8.75 6.84
C GLN A 24 10.49 -7.61 7.86
N SER A 25 11.41 -6.64 7.86
CA SER A 25 11.43 -5.46 8.73
C SER A 25 11.04 -4.17 8.01
N GLY A 26 10.67 -4.26 6.74
CA GLY A 26 10.58 -3.11 5.85
C GLY A 26 11.87 -2.90 5.06
N ARG A 27 11.89 -1.81 4.28
CA ARG A 27 13.05 -1.46 3.45
C ARG A 27 14.16 -0.91 4.32
N LEU A 28 15.39 -1.40 4.13
CA LEU A 28 16.52 -0.97 4.96
C LEU A 28 16.83 0.52 4.78
N ILE A 29 16.56 1.08 3.60
CA ILE A 29 16.77 2.52 3.35
C ILE A 29 15.83 3.40 4.21
N ASP A 30 14.63 2.92 4.53
CA ASP A 30 13.68 3.68 5.36
C ASP A 30 14.08 3.63 6.83
N ILE A 31 14.67 2.51 7.27
CA ILE A 31 15.13 2.30 8.64
C ILE A 31 16.44 3.06 8.91
N THR A 32 17.38 2.97 7.97
CA THR A 32 18.75 3.46 8.16
C THR A 32 18.98 4.84 7.55
N GLY A 33 18.09 5.29 6.66
CA GLY A 33 18.30 6.47 5.84
C GLY A 33 19.48 6.30 4.88
N ALA A 34 19.81 7.38 4.16
CA ALA A 34 20.95 7.39 3.23
C ALA A 34 22.30 7.13 3.94
N VAL A 35 22.41 7.39 5.24
CA VAL A 35 23.64 7.14 6.02
C VAL A 35 23.92 5.64 6.20
N GLY A 36 22.89 4.79 6.13
CA GLY A 36 23.03 3.35 6.23
C GLY A 36 23.99 2.76 5.19
N THR A 37 23.99 3.29 3.97
CA THR A 37 24.89 2.83 2.90
C THR A 37 26.36 3.04 3.25
N CYS A 38 26.67 4.12 3.97
CA CYS A 38 28.02 4.39 4.48
C CYS A 38 28.38 3.48 5.65
N TYR A 39 27.48 3.29 6.62
CA TYR A 39 27.74 2.47 7.82
C TYR A 39 27.88 0.98 7.50
N LEU A 40 27.01 0.45 6.63
CA LEU A 40 27.00 -0.96 6.23
C LEU A 40 27.93 -1.23 5.03
N GLY A 41 28.41 -0.20 4.35
CA GLY A 41 29.38 -0.33 3.27
C GLY A 41 28.85 -1.01 2.00
N ILE A 42 27.52 -1.03 1.82
CA ILE A 42 26.85 -1.61 0.65
C ILE A 42 26.38 -0.48 -0.26
N ALA A 43 26.65 -0.60 -1.56
CA ALA A 43 26.25 0.39 -2.55
C ALA A 43 24.72 0.59 -2.56
N ARG A 44 24.27 1.81 -2.85
CA ARG A 44 22.85 2.19 -2.72
C ARG A 44 21.92 1.36 -3.61
N ASN A 45 22.38 1.02 -4.81
CA ASN A 45 21.66 0.23 -5.81
C ASN A 45 22.09 -1.25 -5.81
N ALA A 46 22.80 -1.70 -4.77
CA ALA A 46 23.30 -3.07 -4.72
C ALA A 46 22.17 -4.10 -4.70
N ARG A 47 22.40 -5.21 -5.37
CA ARG A 47 21.58 -6.43 -5.23
C ARG A 47 21.91 -7.16 -3.94
N VAL A 48 21.01 -8.02 -3.48
CA VAL A 48 21.25 -8.80 -2.26
C VAL A 48 22.44 -9.76 -2.44
N CYS A 49 22.58 -10.37 -3.62
CA CYS A 49 23.74 -11.22 -3.93
C CYS A 49 25.09 -10.47 -3.94
N GLU A 50 25.09 -9.16 -4.25
CA GLU A 50 26.31 -8.34 -4.23
C GLU A 50 26.76 -7.99 -2.80
N ALA A 51 25.89 -8.13 -1.80
CA ALA A 51 26.22 -7.95 -0.39
C ALA A 51 26.84 -9.22 0.24
N VAL A 52 27.13 -10.24 -0.57
CA VAL A 52 27.68 -11.54 -0.15
C VAL A 52 29.09 -11.71 -0.72
N THR A 53 30.00 -12.25 0.08
CA THR A 53 31.34 -12.64 -0.37
C THR A 53 31.75 -13.93 0.33
N GLN A 54 32.28 -14.90 -0.42
CA GLN A 54 32.74 -16.19 0.15
C GLN A 54 31.68 -16.91 1.01
N ALA A 55 30.43 -16.94 0.54
CA ALA A 55 29.29 -17.51 1.27
C ALA A 55 29.02 -16.88 2.66
N GLN A 56 29.42 -15.62 2.85
CA GLN A 56 29.13 -14.84 4.06
C GLN A 56 28.65 -13.43 3.70
N TRP A 57 27.85 -12.83 4.59
CA TRP A 57 27.41 -11.44 4.44
C TRP A 57 28.59 -10.47 4.58
N SER A 58 28.92 -9.79 3.49
CA SER A 58 30.01 -8.81 3.38
C SER A 58 29.53 -7.41 3.80
N VAL A 59 28.91 -7.34 4.98
CA VAL A 59 28.32 -6.10 5.50
C VAL A 59 29.23 -5.51 6.57
N ARG A 60 29.57 -4.23 6.43
CA ARG A 60 30.38 -3.51 7.43
C ARG A 60 29.53 -3.18 8.66
N GLY A 61 30.20 -2.82 9.75
CA GLY A 61 29.53 -2.30 10.93
C GLY A 61 29.50 -3.23 12.14
N HIS A 62 30.19 -4.37 12.11
CA HIS A 62 30.31 -5.27 13.27
C HIS A 62 30.76 -4.54 14.56
N ARG A 63 31.64 -3.54 14.43
CA ARG A 63 32.15 -2.71 15.56
C ARG A 63 31.40 -1.38 15.74
N SER A 64 30.39 -1.11 14.92
CA SER A 64 29.59 0.12 15.01
C SER A 64 28.49 -0.05 16.05
N ARG A 65 28.27 1.01 16.85
CA ARG A 65 27.07 1.14 17.69
C ARG A 65 25.81 1.49 16.89
N HIS A 66 25.98 2.03 15.68
CA HIS A 66 24.86 2.35 14.79
C HIS A 66 24.40 1.10 14.05
N PHE A 67 23.08 0.88 14.02
CA PHE A 67 22.43 -0.24 13.33
C PHE A 67 22.94 -1.63 13.74
N HIS A 68 23.45 -1.78 14.96
CA HIS A 68 24.02 -3.03 15.46
C HIS A 68 23.01 -4.19 15.41
N GLU A 69 21.76 -3.94 15.79
CA GLU A 69 20.68 -4.93 15.71
C GLU A 69 20.36 -5.33 14.27
N LEU A 70 20.34 -4.37 13.34
CA LEU A 70 20.13 -4.62 11.92
C LEU A 70 21.26 -5.49 11.34
N HIS A 71 22.50 -5.16 11.68
CA HIS A 71 23.67 -5.95 11.30
C HIS A 71 23.57 -7.39 11.85
N ALA A 72 23.24 -7.55 13.13
CA ALA A 72 23.07 -8.87 13.75
C ALA A 72 21.95 -9.68 13.09
N ARG A 73 20.88 -9.03 12.64
CA ARG A 73 19.79 -9.69 11.89
C ARG A 73 20.24 -10.13 10.51
N ILE A 74 20.90 -9.26 9.74
CA ILE A 74 21.44 -9.61 8.41
C ILE A 74 22.34 -10.84 8.52
N GLN A 75 23.24 -10.87 9.51
CA GLN A 75 24.16 -11.99 9.72
C GLN A 75 23.49 -13.33 10.09
N ARG A 76 22.21 -13.32 10.51
CA ARG A 76 21.42 -14.53 10.80
C ARG A 76 20.64 -15.05 9.60
N GLU A 77 20.41 -14.21 8.58
CA GLU A 77 19.69 -14.62 7.39
C GLU A 77 20.55 -15.59 6.56
N PRO A 78 19.93 -16.58 5.90
CA PRO A 78 20.64 -17.44 4.98
C PRO A 78 21.22 -16.60 3.83
N VAL A 79 22.44 -16.96 3.43
CA VAL A 79 23.13 -16.28 2.35
C VAL A 79 22.54 -16.74 1.01
N PRO A 80 22.26 -15.81 0.07
CA PRO A 80 21.85 -16.15 -1.28
C PRO A 80 22.81 -17.14 -1.96
N ASP A 81 22.26 -18.11 -2.67
CA ASP A 81 23.02 -19.11 -3.42
C ASP A 81 22.63 -19.08 -4.90
N ASP A 82 23.64 -18.99 -5.76
CA ASP A 82 23.48 -18.91 -7.21
C ASP A 82 22.90 -20.19 -7.82
N GLN A 83 22.93 -21.31 -7.10
CA GLN A 83 22.30 -22.56 -7.51
C GLN A 83 20.82 -22.65 -7.18
N GLN A 84 20.27 -21.71 -6.39
CA GLN A 84 18.85 -21.68 -6.08
C GLN A 84 18.03 -21.07 -7.22
N GLU A 85 16.72 -21.18 -7.09
CA GLU A 85 15.78 -20.53 -8.00
C GLU A 85 15.82 -19.00 -7.86
N GLN A 86 15.15 -18.30 -8.77
CA GLN A 86 15.07 -16.84 -8.72
C GLN A 86 14.28 -16.34 -7.50
N ASP A 87 14.63 -15.14 -7.03
CA ASP A 87 13.89 -14.43 -5.99
C ASP A 87 12.38 -14.35 -6.28
N VAL A 88 11.57 -14.47 -5.23
CA VAL A 88 10.10 -14.47 -5.34
C VAL A 88 9.51 -13.22 -4.72
N ILE A 89 8.75 -12.46 -5.52
CA ILE A 89 7.99 -11.30 -5.03
C ILE A 89 6.69 -11.80 -4.41
N LEU A 90 6.51 -11.54 -3.12
CA LEU A 90 5.33 -11.90 -2.38
C LEU A 90 4.42 -10.68 -2.15
N TRP A 91 3.14 -10.86 -2.46
CA TRP A 91 2.08 -9.87 -2.31
C TRP A 91 1.29 -10.10 -1.01
N LYS A 92 1.04 -9.04 -0.25
CA LYS A 92 0.23 -9.09 0.97
C LYS A 92 -1.24 -9.36 0.61
N HIS A 93 -1.82 -10.44 1.13
CA HIS A 93 -3.23 -10.79 0.96
C HIS A 93 -4.07 -10.49 2.21
N SER A 94 -3.46 -10.58 3.39
CA SER A 94 -4.01 -10.18 4.69
C SER A 94 -2.87 -9.92 5.67
N ASP A 95 -3.18 -9.59 6.92
CA ASP A 95 -2.15 -9.49 7.96
C ASP A 95 -1.38 -10.81 8.08
N ASP A 96 -0.05 -10.69 8.04
CA ASP A 96 0.94 -11.78 7.97
C ASP A 96 0.75 -12.87 6.91
N ASN A 97 -0.07 -12.62 5.88
CA ASN A 97 -0.29 -13.56 4.79
C ASN A 97 0.22 -13.00 3.47
N PHE A 98 1.23 -13.67 2.92
CA PHE A 98 1.96 -13.26 1.72
C PHE A 98 1.93 -14.38 0.69
N LYS A 99 1.68 -14.03 -0.58
CA LYS A 99 1.50 -14.99 -1.66
C LYS A 99 2.24 -14.57 -2.93
N PRO A 100 2.74 -15.52 -3.75
CA PRO A 100 3.50 -15.19 -4.95
C PRO A 100 2.64 -14.63 -6.11
N TRP A 101 1.34 -14.38 -5.91
CA TRP A 101 0.46 -13.80 -6.92
C TRP A 101 -0.28 -12.57 -6.41
N PHE A 102 -0.49 -11.63 -7.33
CA PHE A 102 -1.26 -10.43 -7.07
C PHE A 102 -2.75 -10.73 -6.99
N SER A 103 -3.45 -10.04 -6.09
CA SER A 103 -4.91 -10.01 -6.06
C SER A 103 -5.39 -8.57 -5.91
N SER A 104 -6.06 -8.06 -6.93
CA SER A 104 -6.66 -6.72 -6.92
C SER A 104 -7.71 -6.59 -5.81
N ALA A 105 -8.55 -7.61 -5.63
CA ALA A 105 -9.57 -7.65 -4.58
C ALA A 105 -8.96 -7.57 -3.17
N ARG A 106 -7.92 -8.37 -2.89
CA ARG A 106 -7.25 -8.36 -1.58
C ARG A 106 -6.50 -7.06 -1.33
N THR A 107 -5.83 -6.53 -2.35
CA THR A 107 -5.13 -5.25 -2.27
C THR A 107 -6.12 -4.11 -2.02
N TRP A 108 -7.24 -4.09 -2.75
CA TRP A 108 -8.31 -3.11 -2.57
C TRP A 108 -8.91 -3.18 -1.16
N ASP A 109 -9.11 -4.38 -0.63
CA ASP A 109 -9.61 -4.60 0.72
C ASP A 109 -8.70 -4.03 1.81
N GLN A 110 -7.39 -3.98 1.56
CA GLN A 110 -6.39 -3.43 2.48
C GLN A 110 -6.25 -1.90 2.34
N ILE A 111 -6.41 -1.37 1.13
CA ILE A 111 -6.33 0.08 0.87
C ILE A 111 -7.60 0.78 1.37
N ARG A 112 -8.77 0.15 1.22
CA ARG A 112 -10.04 0.79 1.55
C ARG A 112 -10.23 0.93 3.05
N GLN A 113 -10.64 2.12 3.47
CA GLN A 113 -11.21 2.31 4.80
C GLN A 113 -12.64 1.79 4.81
N LYS A 114 -12.86 0.58 5.36
CA LYS A 114 -14.21 0.01 5.48
C LYS A 114 -15.02 0.88 6.44
N LYS A 115 -16.05 1.54 5.91
CA LYS A 115 -17.08 2.20 6.72
C LYS A 115 -18.18 1.21 7.04
N ALA A 116 -18.87 1.42 8.17
CA ALA A 116 -20.02 0.62 8.53
C ALA A 116 -21.04 0.61 7.39
N THR A 117 -21.61 -0.57 7.12
CA THR A 117 -22.66 -0.70 6.12
C THR A 117 -23.88 0.08 6.59
N VAL A 118 -24.22 1.13 5.86
CA VAL A 118 -25.42 1.94 6.10
C VAL A 118 -26.66 1.16 5.65
N PHE A 119 -27.76 1.28 6.39
CA PHE A 119 -29.01 0.56 6.13
C PHE A 119 -29.56 0.79 4.71
N TRP A 120 -29.37 2.00 4.17
CA TRP A 120 -29.83 2.38 2.84
C TRP A 120 -28.94 1.85 1.70
N ASN A 121 -27.79 1.24 1.98
CA ASN A 121 -26.84 0.77 0.96
C ASN A 121 -27.53 -0.12 -0.09
N LYS A 122 -28.28 -1.14 0.37
CA LYS A 122 -28.95 -2.10 -0.52
C LYS A 122 -30.07 -1.46 -1.33
N SER A 123 -30.73 -0.43 -0.80
CA SER A 123 -31.79 0.31 -1.52
C SER A 123 -31.21 1.21 -2.62
N VAL A 124 -30.01 1.75 -2.41
CA VAL A 124 -29.35 2.64 -3.37
C VAL A 124 -28.56 1.87 -4.42
N TRP A 125 -27.85 0.82 -4.02
CA TRP A 125 -26.90 0.07 -4.85
C TRP A 125 -27.34 -1.39 -5.02
N PHE A 126 -28.39 -1.63 -5.80
CA PHE A 126 -28.86 -2.98 -6.16
C PHE A 126 -28.52 -3.31 -7.62
N THR A 127 -28.36 -4.60 -7.92
CA THR A 127 -27.81 -5.12 -9.19
C THR A 127 -28.64 -4.76 -10.42
N GLN A 128 -29.94 -4.56 -10.29
CA GLN A 128 -30.83 -4.16 -11.39
C GLN A 128 -31.05 -2.64 -11.46
N GLY A 129 -30.36 -1.86 -10.63
CA GLY A 129 -30.53 -0.41 -10.56
C GLY A 129 -29.80 0.30 -11.68
N VAL A 130 -30.44 1.29 -12.31
CA VAL A 130 -29.78 2.17 -13.27
C VAL A 130 -28.83 3.10 -12.51
N PRO A 131 -27.51 3.15 -12.86
CA PRO A 131 -26.52 3.93 -12.11
C PRO A 131 -26.89 5.40 -11.89
N ARG A 132 -27.57 6.03 -12.88
CA ARG A 132 -28.05 7.41 -12.79
C ARG A 132 -29.02 7.62 -11.62
N PHE A 133 -29.99 6.72 -11.45
CA PHE A 133 -30.97 6.83 -10.37
C PHE A 133 -30.33 6.54 -9.02
N SER A 134 -29.48 5.52 -8.93
CA SER A 134 -28.71 5.22 -7.72
C SER A 134 -27.87 6.42 -7.26
N PHE A 135 -27.24 7.15 -8.20
CA PHE A 135 -26.49 8.36 -7.87
C PHE A 135 -27.39 9.48 -7.34
N ILE A 136 -28.55 9.71 -7.95
CA ILE A 136 -29.52 10.72 -7.50
C ILE A 136 -30.06 10.38 -6.10
N VAL A 137 -30.45 9.12 -5.87
CA VAL A 137 -30.93 8.66 -4.56
C VAL A 137 -29.82 8.75 -3.51
N TRP A 138 -28.57 8.41 -3.85
CA TRP A 138 -27.43 8.61 -2.97
C TRP A 138 -27.24 10.07 -2.57
N LEU A 139 -27.36 11.01 -3.52
CA LEU A 139 -27.33 12.45 -3.22
C LEU A 139 -28.51 12.87 -2.35
N ALA A 140 -29.71 12.33 -2.60
CA ALA A 140 -30.91 12.61 -1.82
C ALA A 140 -30.73 12.18 -0.36
N VAL A 141 -30.30 10.93 -0.13
CA VAL A 141 -30.04 10.37 1.21
C VAL A 141 -28.96 11.17 1.95
N ARG A 142 -28.01 11.79 1.24
CA ARG A 142 -26.98 12.66 1.83
C ARG A 142 -27.42 14.12 1.99
N ASN A 143 -28.68 14.47 1.68
CA ASN A 143 -29.18 15.84 1.63
C ASN A 143 -28.29 16.77 0.78
N ARG A 144 -27.69 16.21 -0.27
CA ARG A 144 -26.78 16.91 -1.19
C ARG A 144 -27.42 17.28 -2.51
N LEU A 145 -28.69 16.92 -2.73
CA LEU A 145 -29.46 17.51 -3.81
C LEU A 145 -29.64 19.01 -3.56
N SER A 146 -29.54 19.80 -4.63
CA SER A 146 -30.02 21.18 -4.66
C SER A 146 -31.55 21.18 -4.73
N THR A 147 -32.20 20.63 -3.71
CA THR A 147 -33.65 20.76 -3.53
C THR A 147 -33.97 22.18 -3.07
N GLY A 148 -35.21 22.64 -3.32
CA GLY A 148 -35.64 24.02 -3.05
C GLY A 148 -35.35 24.53 -1.63
N ASP A 149 -35.23 23.65 -0.64
CA ASP A 149 -34.84 24.01 0.74
C ASP A 149 -33.41 24.57 0.85
N ARG A 150 -32.46 24.08 0.04
CA ARG A 150 -31.09 24.66 -0.02
C ARG A 150 -31.04 25.96 -0.82
N MET A 151 -31.89 26.11 -1.84
CA MET A 151 -32.00 27.37 -2.59
C MET A 151 -32.61 28.48 -1.72
N ARG A 152 -33.63 28.17 -0.90
CA ARG A 152 -34.19 29.12 0.08
C ARG A 152 -33.14 29.59 1.10
N ALA A 153 -32.27 28.70 1.58
CA ALA A 153 -31.19 29.07 2.51
C ALA A 153 -30.10 29.95 1.86
N TRP A 154 -29.97 29.93 0.53
CA TRP A 154 -28.98 30.71 -0.23
C TRP A 154 -29.57 32.01 -0.80
N GLY A 155 -30.82 32.34 -0.44
CA GLY A 155 -31.48 33.60 -0.81
C GLY A 155 -32.04 33.63 -2.24
N THR A 156 -32.09 32.52 -2.96
CA THR A 156 -32.71 32.49 -4.29
C THR A 156 -34.24 32.40 -4.18
N HIS A 157 -34.89 33.56 -4.32
CA HIS A 157 -36.34 33.69 -4.40
C HIS A 157 -36.85 32.97 -5.67
N GLN A 158 -37.51 31.83 -5.52
CA GLN A 158 -38.26 31.23 -6.62
C GLN A 158 -39.50 32.10 -6.89
N GLY A 159 -39.39 33.02 -7.83
CA GLY A 159 -40.55 33.71 -8.39
C GLY A 159 -41.50 32.69 -9.01
N TYR A 160 -42.72 32.61 -8.50
CA TYR A 160 -43.81 31.85 -9.09
C TYR A 160 -44.23 32.52 -10.41
N PRO A 161 -44.14 31.87 -11.59
CA PRO A 161 -44.63 32.45 -12.82
C PRO A 161 -46.06 31.95 -13.08
N LEU A 162 -47.03 32.34 -12.24
CA LEU A 162 -48.46 32.15 -12.55
C LEU A 162 -49.30 33.22 -11.86
N CYS A 163 -49.43 34.39 -12.50
CA CYS A 163 -50.66 35.18 -12.46
C CYS A 163 -50.62 36.17 -13.64
N GLY A 164 -51.40 35.88 -14.67
CA GLY A 164 -51.68 36.79 -15.77
C GLY A 164 -53.18 36.75 -16.03
N GLU A 165 -53.93 37.45 -15.19
CA GLU A 165 -55.27 37.95 -15.52
C GLU A 165 -55.24 39.46 -15.32
N GLY A 166 -55.73 40.18 -16.33
CA GLY A 166 -55.75 41.63 -16.44
C GLY A 166 -55.97 42.05 -17.87
#